data_AF-A0A8J2RP94-F1
#
_entry.id   AF-A0A8J2RP94-F1
#
_cell.length_a   1.000
_cell.length_b   1.000
_cell.length_c   1.000
_cell.angle_alpha   90.00
_cell.angle_beta   90.00
_cell.angle_gamma   90.00
#
_symmetry.space_group_name_H-M   'P 1'
#
loop_
_entity.id
_entity.type
_entity.pdbx_description
1 polymer ?
#
loop_
_entity_poly.entity_id
_entity_poly.type
_entity_poly.pdbx_seq_one_letter_code
_entity_poly.pdbx_strand_id
1 'polypeptide(L)'
;MFVFFSAFLNRFLSVKKWLLRKKHQVELARKRGWRGYWVCLKGTTLLFYPCDSREGRHVEAAPKHLIIVDGAIMQPIPEHPQRDFIFCLSTAFGDAYLFQAPCQAELDTWVNSIHSACAAAFARHRGKTGTLHLLQEEILRLERSIESDHKLKHMAELQLSVVSESESRRQIGAQIAAWEENLERLHCEQFRLRCYMASLQHGELPNPKVCVLSFTRNHRSPT
;
A
#
# COMPACT_ATOMS: atom_id res chain seq x y z
N MET A 1 22.81 19.06 -14.42
CA MET A 1 23.25 17.84 -15.14
C MET A 1 23.00 16.65 -14.22
N PHE A 2 22.25 15.66 -14.73
CA PHE A 2 21.58 14.56 -14.05
C PHE A 2 22.37 13.85 -12.92
N VAL A 3 21.82 13.85 -11.70
CA VAL A 3 22.19 12.87 -10.66
C VAL A 3 21.10 11.78 -10.64
N PHE A 4 21.23 10.78 -11.52
CA PHE A 4 20.45 9.53 -11.56
C PHE A 4 21.42 8.48 -12.10
N PHE A 5 21.85 7.42 -11.40
CA PHE A 5 21.19 6.51 -10.48
C PHE A 5 22.22 6.02 -9.45
N SER A 6 22.11 6.41 -8.18
CA SER A 6 22.61 5.54 -7.11
C SER A 6 21.44 4.68 -6.64
N ALA A 7 21.67 3.40 -6.40
CA ALA A 7 20.70 2.56 -5.71
C ALA A 7 20.35 3.24 -4.37
N PHE A 8 19.07 3.42 -4.09
CA PHE A 8 18.64 4.10 -2.86
C PHE A 8 18.84 3.21 -1.63
N LEU A 9 18.79 1.89 -1.84
CA LEU A 9 19.06 0.89 -0.82
C LEU A 9 19.50 -0.40 -1.49
N ASN A 10 20.48 -1.10 -0.91
CA ASN A 10 20.98 -2.36 -1.46
C ASN A 10 21.39 -3.32 -0.34
N ARG A 11 20.49 -4.23 0.06
CA ARG A 11 20.65 -5.04 1.27
C ARG A 11 19.96 -6.41 1.15
N PHE A 12 20.36 -7.34 2.01
CA PHE A 12 19.76 -8.67 2.07
C PHE A 12 18.36 -8.63 2.70
N LEU A 13 17.41 -9.32 2.07
CA LEU A 13 16.08 -9.58 2.63
C LEU A 13 15.71 -11.06 2.41
N SER A 14 15.01 -11.64 3.38
CA SER A 14 14.28 -12.89 3.17
C SER A 14 12.86 -12.55 2.72
N VAL A 15 12.42 -13.13 1.62
CA VAL A 15 11.19 -12.74 0.90
C VAL A 15 10.27 -13.95 0.74
N LYS A 16 8.98 -13.72 0.91
CA LYS A 16 7.92 -14.72 0.76
C LYS A 16 6.75 -14.10 0.01
N LYS A 17 6.32 -14.72 -1.09
CA LYS A 17 5.06 -14.35 -1.76
C LYS A 17 3.90 -14.69 -0.83
N TRP A 18 2.95 -13.77 -0.68
CA TRP A 18 1.81 -13.96 0.22
C TRP A 18 0.50 -14.00 -0.54
N LEU A 19 0.12 -12.90 -1.19
CA LEU A 19 -1.09 -12.77 -1.97
C LEU A 19 -0.74 -12.44 -3.42
N LEU A 20 -1.49 -13.03 -4.35
CA LEU A 20 -1.35 -12.75 -5.78
C LEU A 20 -2.72 -12.45 -6.36
N ARG A 21 -2.82 -11.37 -7.13
CA ARG A 21 -4.03 -11.06 -7.86
C ARG A 21 -4.10 -11.89 -9.14
N LYS A 22 -5.21 -12.60 -9.32
CA LYS A 22 -5.57 -13.24 -10.58
C LYS A 22 -6.94 -12.73 -11.02
N LYS A 23 -6.97 -12.03 -12.16
CA LYS A 23 -8.19 -11.36 -12.65
C LYS A 23 -8.75 -10.39 -11.58
N HIS A 24 -9.96 -10.63 -11.11
CA HIS A 24 -10.64 -9.83 -10.09
C HIS A 24 -10.59 -10.45 -8.68
N GLN A 25 -9.79 -11.50 -8.46
CA GLN A 25 -9.67 -12.16 -7.17
C GLN A 25 -8.24 -12.16 -6.64
N VAL A 26 -8.11 -12.05 -5.32
CA VAL A 26 -6.84 -12.14 -4.60
C VAL A 26 -6.75 -13.53 -3.98
N GLU A 27 -5.70 -14.28 -4.31
CA GLU A 27 -5.50 -15.65 -3.85
C GLU A 27 -4.19 -15.77 -3.06
N LEU A 28 -4.12 -16.74 -2.14
CA LEU A 28 -2.86 -17.10 -1.50
C LEU A 28 -1.87 -17.65 -2.54
N ALA A 29 -0.61 -17.21 -2.45
CA ALA A 29 0.45 -17.73 -3.31
C ALA A 29 0.62 -19.25 -3.10
N ARG A 30 0.78 -20.02 -4.19
CA ARG A 30 0.94 -21.50 -4.12
C ARG A 30 2.29 -21.94 -3.54
N LYS A 31 3.38 -21.23 -3.85
CA LYS A 31 4.73 -21.49 -3.31
C LYS A 31 5.10 -20.40 -2.29
N ARG A 32 5.09 -20.76 -1.00
CA ARG A 32 5.16 -19.83 0.15
C ARG A 32 6.45 -19.93 0.97
N GLY A 33 7.48 -20.58 0.42
CA GLY A 33 8.77 -20.68 1.09
C GLY A 33 9.47 -19.32 1.15
N TRP A 34 10.09 -19.04 2.30
CA TRP A 34 11.00 -17.90 2.44
C TRP A 34 12.27 -18.14 1.64
N ARG A 35 12.75 -17.12 0.92
CA ARG A 35 14.00 -17.17 0.14
C ARG A 35 14.81 -15.90 0.33
N GLY A 36 16.11 -16.04 0.50
CA GLY A 36 17.04 -14.92 0.60
C GLY A 36 17.31 -14.29 -0.76
N TYR A 37 17.34 -12.96 -0.80
CA TYR A 37 17.74 -12.18 -1.96
C TYR A 37 18.59 -11.01 -1.51
N TRP A 38 19.54 -10.63 -2.34
CA TRP A 38 20.09 -9.28 -2.30
C TRP A 38 19.13 -8.36 -3.06
N VAL A 39 18.53 -7.39 -2.37
CA VAL A 39 17.46 -6.56 -2.90
C VAL A 39 17.98 -5.13 -3.08
N CYS A 40 17.77 -4.58 -4.26
CA CYS A 40 18.16 -3.22 -4.62
C CYS A 40 16.91 -2.40 -4.97
N LEU A 41 16.72 -1.25 -4.31
CA LEU A 41 15.71 -0.27 -4.68
C LEU A 41 16.29 0.73 -5.69
N LYS A 42 15.75 0.72 -6.92
CA LYS A 42 16.15 1.59 -8.02
C LYS A 42 14.92 2.34 -8.55
N GLY A 43 14.77 3.60 -8.19
CA GLY A 43 13.53 4.35 -8.43
C GLY A 43 12.36 3.68 -7.70
N THR A 44 11.29 3.34 -8.42
CA THR A 44 10.14 2.58 -7.91
C THR A 44 10.19 1.09 -8.27
N THR A 45 11.39 0.54 -8.45
CA THR A 45 11.58 -0.89 -8.77
C THR A 45 12.48 -1.55 -7.73
N LEU A 46 12.00 -2.63 -7.13
CA LEU A 46 12.82 -3.56 -6.35
C LEU A 46 13.40 -4.62 -7.28
N LEU A 47 14.72 -4.75 -7.30
CA LEU A 47 15.47 -5.72 -8.08
C LEU A 47 15.99 -6.81 -7.15
N PHE A 48 15.75 -8.07 -7.48
CA PHE A 48 16.07 -9.23 -6.65
C PHE A 48 17.18 -10.05 -7.27
N TYR A 49 18.33 -10.05 -6.64
CA TYR A 49 19.50 -10.82 -7.02
C TYR A 49 19.56 -12.10 -6.20
N PRO A 50 19.70 -13.28 -6.83
CA PRO A 50 19.89 -14.53 -6.12
C PRO A 50 21.09 -14.46 -5.20
N CYS A 51 21.01 -15.16 -4.07
CA CYS A 51 22.03 -15.15 -3.05
C CYS A 51 22.13 -16.57 -2.49
N ASP A 52 23.24 -17.25 -2.78
CA ASP A 52 23.48 -18.61 -2.30
C ASP A 52 24.04 -18.60 -0.85
N SER A 53 24.60 -17.48 -0.39
CA SER A 53 25.03 -17.26 1.01
C SER A 53 24.92 -15.79 1.42
N ARG A 54 24.59 -15.52 2.70
CA ARG A 54 24.44 -14.15 3.26
C ARG A 54 25.69 -13.27 3.12
N GLU A 55 26.86 -13.86 2.88
CA GLU A 55 28.17 -13.20 2.84
C GLU A 55 28.65 -12.91 1.40
N GLY A 56 28.07 -13.58 0.39
CA GLY A 56 28.47 -13.43 -1.00
C GLY A 56 27.89 -12.20 -1.67
N ARG A 57 28.65 -11.10 -1.75
CA ARG A 57 28.35 -9.92 -2.60
C ARG A 57 28.68 -10.15 -4.09
N HIS A 58 28.39 -11.32 -4.65
CA HIS A 58 28.51 -11.47 -6.11
C HIS A 58 27.28 -10.85 -6.80
N VAL A 59 27.36 -9.53 -7.04
CA VAL A 59 26.36 -8.74 -7.79
C VAL A 59 26.70 -8.69 -9.29
N GLU A 60 27.17 -9.82 -9.85
CA GLU A 60 27.46 -9.93 -11.28
C GLU A 60 26.31 -10.58 -12.07
N ALA A 61 25.31 -11.14 -11.37
CA ALA A 61 24.14 -11.75 -12.00
C ALA A 61 23.08 -10.70 -12.35
N ALA A 62 22.41 -10.87 -13.48
CA ALA A 62 21.19 -10.12 -13.80
C ALA A 62 20.12 -10.36 -12.71
N PRO A 63 19.29 -9.34 -12.37
CA PRO A 63 18.23 -9.53 -11.38
C PRO A 63 17.25 -10.61 -11.85
N LYS A 64 16.98 -11.59 -10.98
CA LYS A 64 16.13 -12.74 -11.30
C LYS A 64 14.65 -12.40 -11.24
N HIS A 65 14.28 -11.47 -10.35
CA HIS A 65 12.92 -10.98 -10.20
C HIS A 65 12.92 -9.46 -10.06
N LEU A 66 11.79 -8.86 -10.39
CA LEU A 66 11.53 -7.44 -10.18
C LEU A 66 10.13 -7.26 -9.59
N ILE A 67 9.96 -6.24 -8.76
CA ILE A 67 8.66 -5.79 -8.26
C ILE A 67 8.57 -4.29 -8.47
N ILE A 68 7.52 -3.83 -9.14
CA ILE A 68 7.19 -2.41 -9.24
C ILE A 68 6.45 -2.02 -7.96
N VAL A 69 7.00 -1.03 -7.27
CA VAL A 69 6.48 -0.55 -5.98
C VAL A 69 5.79 0.80 -6.09
N ASP A 70 5.62 1.34 -7.30
CA ASP A 70 4.83 2.56 -7.49
C ASP A 70 3.40 2.37 -6.96
N GLY A 71 2.96 3.29 -6.10
CA GLY A 71 1.71 3.16 -5.37
C GLY A 71 1.67 2.06 -4.29
N ALA A 72 2.80 1.50 -3.88
CA ALA A 72 2.83 0.44 -2.85
C ALA A 72 2.71 0.98 -1.42
N ILE A 73 2.17 0.15 -0.53
CA ILE A 73 2.06 0.39 0.91
C ILE A 73 2.94 -0.63 1.64
N MET A 74 3.76 -0.15 2.58
CA MET A 74 4.58 -0.97 3.46
C MET A 74 4.00 -0.94 4.88
N GLN A 75 3.90 -2.10 5.53
CA GLN A 75 3.41 -2.22 6.92
C GLN A 75 4.28 -3.18 7.74
N PRO A 76 4.85 -2.75 8.87
CA PRO A 76 5.44 -3.67 9.84
C PRO A 76 4.40 -4.67 10.37
N ILE A 77 4.80 -5.90 10.63
CA ILE A 77 3.97 -6.95 11.24
C ILE A 77 4.74 -7.52 12.45
N PRO A 78 4.79 -6.77 13.57
CA PRO A 78 5.47 -7.23 14.78
C PRO A 78 4.84 -8.49 15.39
N GLU A 79 3.54 -8.72 15.16
CA GLU A 79 2.79 -9.89 15.65
C GLU A 79 2.97 -11.18 14.82
N HIS A 80 3.92 -11.21 13.88
CA HIS A 80 4.11 -12.39 13.04
C HIS A 80 4.57 -13.61 13.87
N PRO A 81 3.92 -14.78 13.76
CA PRO A 81 4.01 -15.84 14.77
C PRO A 81 5.34 -16.59 14.86
N GLN A 82 6.19 -16.49 13.83
CA GLN A 82 7.40 -17.34 13.72
C GLN A 82 8.69 -16.56 13.49
N ARG A 83 8.60 -15.25 13.22
CA ARG A 83 9.74 -14.47 12.74
C ARG A 83 9.57 -13.03 13.17
N ASP A 84 10.67 -12.44 13.60
CA ASP A 84 10.77 -11.02 13.91
C ASP A 84 11.11 -10.20 12.68
N PHE A 85 10.93 -8.88 12.80
CA PHE A 85 11.26 -7.88 11.77
C PHE A 85 10.60 -8.17 10.42
N ILE A 86 9.35 -8.61 10.49
CA ILE A 86 8.52 -8.85 9.31
C ILE A 86 7.81 -7.57 8.92
N PHE A 87 7.78 -7.31 7.62
CA PHE A 87 6.98 -6.25 7.04
C PHE A 87 6.34 -6.72 5.74
N CYS A 88 5.14 -6.22 5.46
CA CYS A 88 4.37 -6.52 4.26
C CYS A 88 4.48 -5.39 3.26
N LEU A 89 4.66 -5.76 2.00
CA LEU A 89 4.53 -4.88 0.84
C LEU A 89 3.24 -5.25 0.12
N SER A 90 2.34 -4.29 -0.03
CA SER A 90 1.14 -4.41 -0.87
C SER A 90 1.31 -3.51 -2.08
N THR A 91 1.33 -4.11 -3.28
CA THR A 91 1.47 -3.38 -4.54
C THR A 91 0.15 -2.75 -4.97
N ALA A 92 0.20 -1.69 -5.77
CA ALA A 92 -1.00 -1.10 -6.39
C ALA A 92 -1.76 -2.09 -7.31
N PHE A 93 -1.09 -3.15 -7.75
CA PHE A 93 -1.67 -4.20 -8.59
C PHE A 93 -2.43 -5.27 -7.78
N GLY A 94 -2.39 -5.23 -6.45
CA GLY A 94 -3.08 -6.17 -5.57
C GLY A 94 -2.28 -7.40 -5.16
N ASP A 95 -1.01 -7.50 -5.56
CA ASP A 95 -0.09 -8.52 -5.02
C ASP A 95 0.46 -8.07 -3.66
N ALA A 96 0.68 -9.02 -2.75
CA ALA A 96 1.32 -8.78 -1.47
C ALA A 96 2.47 -9.75 -1.19
N TYR A 97 3.53 -9.22 -0.58
CA TYR A 97 4.78 -9.92 -0.29
C TYR A 97 5.19 -9.66 1.15
N LEU A 98 5.67 -10.70 1.84
CA LEU A 98 6.27 -10.59 3.15
C LEU A 98 7.79 -10.53 3.01
N PHE A 99 8.40 -9.63 3.77
CA PHE A 99 9.82 -9.43 3.85
C PHE A 99 10.25 -9.57 5.30
N GLN A 100 11.47 -10.09 5.49
CA GLN A 100 12.14 -10.13 6.77
C GLN A 100 13.45 -9.37 6.66
N ALA A 101 13.58 -8.34 7.49
CA ALA A 101 14.83 -7.60 7.71
C ALA A 101 15.70 -8.32 8.77
N PRO A 102 17.01 -8.03 8.84
CA PRO A 102 17.87 -8.59 9.86
C PRO A 102 17.67 -7.96 11.26
N CYS A 103 17.13 -6.74 11.34
CA CYS A 103 16.81 -6.05 12.59
C CYS A 103 15.77 -4.94 12.35
N GLN A 104 15.29 -4.33 13.44
CA GLN A 104 14.28 -3.27 13.41
C GLN A 104 14.73 -2.04 12.60
N ALA A 105 15.95 -1.55 12.81
CA ALA A 105 16.46 -0.38 12.09
C ALA A 105 16.48 -0.58 10.57
N GLU A 106 16.78 -1.80 10.11
CA GLU A 106 16.77 -2.16 8.70
C GLU A 106 15.34 -2.25 8.15
N LEU A 107 14.39 -2.77 8.92
CA LEU A 107 12.97 -2.74 8.57
C LEU A 107 12.49 -1.31 8.36
N ASP A 108 12.75 -0.42 9.33
CA ASP A 108 12.33 0.98 9.27
C ASP A 108 12.97 1.70 8.07
N THR A 109 14.25 1.41 7.80
CA THR A 109 14.96 1.94 6.62
C THR A 109 14.30 1.48 5.31
N TRP A 110 13.92 0.21 5.19
CA TRP A 110 13.25 -0.32 3.99
C TRP A 110 11.87 0.33 3.79
N VAL A 111 11.07 0.42 4.85
CA VAL A 111 9.76 1.07 4.85
C VAL A 111 9.88 2.52 4.39
N ASN A 112 10.77 3.29 5.02
CA ASN A 112 10.95 4.71 4.71
C ASN A 112 11.49 4.94 3.30
N SER A 113 12.44 4.10 2.84
CA SER A 113 13.03 4.21 1.51
C SER A 113 12.01 3.96 0.40
N ILE A 114 11.18 2.91 0.56
CA ILE A 114 10.15 2.57 -0.43
C ILE A 114 9.08 3.67 -0.48
N HIS A 115 8.54 4.09 0.68
CA HIS A 115 7.55 5.17 0.71
C HIS A 115 8.10 6.48 0.16
N SER A 116 9.35 6.83 0.44
CA SER A 116 10.00 8.03 -0.12
C SER A 116 10.14 7.96 -1.64
N ALA A 117 10.53 6.79 -2.17
CA ALA A 117 10.59 6.56 -3.62
C ALA A 117 9.21 6.69 -4.28
N CYS A 118 8.17 6.16 -3.64
CA CYS A 118 6.79 6.29 -4.10
C CYS A 118 6.29 7.74 -4.03
N ALA A 119 6.61 8.48 -2.97
CA ALA A 119 6.27 9.89 -2.84
C ALA A 119 6.92 10.74 -3.95
N ALA A 120 8.21 10.49 -4.22
CA ALA A 120 8.92 11.15 -5.31
C ALA A 120 8.32 10.82 -6.68
N ALA A 121 7.92 9.57 -6.91
CA ALA A 121 7.20 9.19 -8.13
C ALA A 121 5.84 9.87 -8.25
N PHE A 122 5.07 9.92 -7.16
CA PHE A 122 3.78 10.58 -7.08
C PHE A 122 3.86 12.08 -7.47
N ALA A 123 4.89 12.79 -6.99
CA ALA A 123 5.13 14.18 -7.35
C ALA A 123 5.57 14.34 -8.82
N ARG A 124 6.48 13.47 -9.28
CA ARG A 124 6.96 13.47 -10.67
C ARG A 124 5.83 13.22 -11.68
N HIS A 125 4.90 12.32 -11.39
CA HIS A 125 3.75 12.04 -12.26
C HIS A 125 2.80 13.23 -12.42
N ARG A 126 2.86 14.20 -11.49
CA ARG A 126 2.06 15.44 -11.51
C ARG A 126 2.86 16.68 -11.94
N GLY A 127 4.12 16.51 -12.35
CA GLY A 127 5.01 17.62 -12.71
C GLY A 127 5.28 18.58 -11.55
N LYS A 128 5.26 18.09 -10.30
CA LYS A 128 5.49 18.90 -9.10
C LYS A 128 6.86 18.59 -8.49
N THR A 129 7.51 19.60 -7.93
CA THR A 129 8.80 19.49 -7.23
C THR A 129 8.64 19.47 -5.70
N GLY A 130 7.61 20.13 -5.17
CA GLY A 130 7.30 20.14 -3.74
C GLY A 130 6.51 18.91 -3.29
N THR A 131 7.20 17.78 -3.07
CA THR A 131 6.55 16.49 -2.71
C THR A 131 5.71 16.58 -1.43
N LEU A 132 6.25 17.17 -0.35
CA LEU A 132 5.52 17.29 0.93
C LEU A 132 4.26 18.14 0.79
N HIS A 133 4.39 19.33 0.18
CA HIS A 133 3.24 20.22 -0.05
C HIS A 133 2.16 19.54 -0.89
N LEU A 134 2.55 18.85 -1.96
CA LEU A 134 1.62 18.11 -2.80
C LEU A 134 0.91 17.00 -2.02
N LEU A 135 1.63 16.21 -1.22
CA LEU A 135 1.01 15.17 -0.40
C LEU A 135 0.00 15.77 0.58
N GLN A 136 0.30 16.92 1.18
CA GLN A 136 -0.58 17.59 2.13
C GLN A 136 -1.86 18.07 1.44
N GLU A 137 -1.73 18.71 0.27
CA GLU A 137 -2.86 19.16 -0.54
C GLU A 137 -3.78 17.99 -0.95
N GLU A 138 -3.18 16.88 -1.39
CA GLU A 138 -3.92 15.69 -1.82
C GLU A 138 -4.59 14.97 -0.65
N ILE A 139 -3.95 14.89 0.53
CA ILE A 139 -4.58 14.36 1.74
C ILE A 139 -5.79 15.22 2.13
N LEU A 140 -5.66 16.55 2.15
CA LEU A 140 -6.78 17.47 2.44
C LEU A 140 -7.91 17.36 1.42
N ARG A 141 -7.58 17.15 0.13
CA ARG A 141 -8.58 16.90 -0.92
C ARG A 141 -9.34 15.61 -0.68
N LEU A 142 -8.64 14.53 -0.31
CA LEU A 142 -9.26 13.24 0.02
C LEU A 142 -10.14 13.35 1.26
N GLU A 143 -9.71 14.09 2.29
CA GLU A 143 -10.53 14.34 3.50
C GLU A 143 -11.86 14.99 3.16
N ARG A 144 -11.85 16.05 2.34
CA ARG A 144 -13.08 16.70 1.87
C ARG A 144 -13.97 15.77 1.05
N SER A 145 -13.37 14.94 0.19
CA SER A 145 -14.11 13.97 -0.63
C SER A 145 -14.78 12.90 0.24
N ILE A 146 -14.06 12.36 1.22
CA ILE A 146 -14.58 11.37 2.16
C ILE A 146 -15.73 11.95 2.97
N GLU A 147 -15.60 13.17 3.48
CA GLU A 147 -16.66 13.84 4.23
C GLU A 147 -17.92 14.06 3.38
N SER A 148 -17.75 14.50 2.13
CA SER A 148 -18.86 14.69 1.19
C SER A 148 -19.60 13.38 0.90
N ASP A 149 -18.85 12.32 0.60
CA ASP A 149 -19.43 11.01 0.28
C ASP A 149 -20.13 10.38 1.48
N HIS A 150 -19.62 10.55 2.70
CA HIS A 150 -20.34 10.16 3.91
C HIS A 150 -21.67 10.90 4.06
N LYS A 151 -21.72 12.21 3.79
CA LYS A 151 -22.96 13.00 3.87
C LYS A 151 -23.97 12.54 2.82
N LEU A 152 -23.52 12.33 1.59
CA LEU A 152 -24.38 11.87 0.49
C LEU A 152 -24.92 10.46 0.72
N LYS A 153 -24.05 9.53 1.15
CA LYS A 153 -24.46 8.18 1.54
C LYS A 153 -25.50 8.23 2.66
N HIS A 154 -25.24 8.99 3.72
CA HIS A 154 -26.15 9.10 4.85
C HIS A 154 -27.51 9.68 4.44
N MET A 155 -27.52 10.71 3.58
CA MET A 155 -28.75 11.26 3.03
C MET A 155 -29.56 10.22 2.24
N ALA A 156 -28.87 9.41 1.43
CA ALA A 156 -29.50 8.33 0.67
C ALA A 156 -30.06 7.22 1.57
N GLU A 157 -29.38 6.87 2.67
CA GLU A 157 -29.91 5.94 3.69
C GLU A 157 -31.19 6.47 4.34
N LEU A 158 -31.23 7.76 4.68
CA LEU A 158 -32.44 8.41 5.22
C LEU A 158 -33.57 8.39 4.18
N GLN A 159 -33.28 8.73 2.92
CA GLN A 159 -34.26 8.66 1.84
C GLN A 159 -34.82 7.24 1.65
N LEU A 160 -33.96 6.22 1.72
CA LEU A 160 -34.36 4.81 1.59
C LEU A 160 -35.33 4.38 2.71
N SER A 161 -35.26 4.99 3.90
CA SER A 161 -36.13 4.68 5.03
C SER A 161 -37.58 5.16 4.85
N VAL A 162 -37.81 6.15 3.98
CA VAL A 162 -39.13 6.77 3.75
C VAL A 162 -39.72 6.45 2.38
N VAL A 163 -38.92 6.04 1.39
CA VAL A 163 -39.41 5.72 0.04
C VAL A 163 -40.06 4.33 0.00
N SER A 164 -41.31 4.30 -0.49
CA SER A 164 -42.11 3.07 -0.65
C SER A 164 -41.98 2.42 -2.04
N GLU A 165 -41.73 3.20 -3.09
CA GLU A 165 -41.65 2.74 -4.48
C GLU A 165 -40.46 1.78 -4.71
N SER A 166 -40.75 0.58 -5.23
CA SER A 166 -39.75 -0.47 -5.38
C SER A 166 -38.59 -0.11 -6.31
N GLU A 167 -38.84 0.64 -7.38
CA GLU A 167 -37.81 1.08 -8.33
C GLU A 167 -36.89 2.14 -7.72
N SER A 168 -37.48 3.19 -7.14
CA SER A 168 -36.77 4.25 -6.43
C SER A 168 -35.89 3.68 -5.30
N ARG A 169 -36.40 2.69 -4.53
CA ARG A 169 -35.60 1.98 -3.51
C ARG A 169 -34.38 1.26 -4.09
N ARG A 170 -34.52 0.60 -5.25
CA ARG A 170 -33.39 -0.09 -5.92
C ARG A 170 -32.35 0.91 -6.41
N GLN A 171 -32.76 2.03 -6.99
CA GLN A 171 -31.84 3.07 -7.47
C GLN A 171 -31.04 3.69 -6.32
N ILE A 172 -31.70 4.03 -5.21
CA ILE A 172 -31.05 4.56 -4.01
C ILE A 172 -30.08 3.52 -3.41
N GLY A 173 -30.49 2.25 -3.33
CA GLY A 173 -29.61 1.16 -2.88
C GLY A 173 -28.35 1.01 -3.73
N ALA A 174 -28.46 1.14 -5.06
CA ALA A 174 -27.31 1.11 -5.96
C ALA A 174 -26.37 2.31 -5.75
N GLN A 175 -26.91 3.51 -5.47
CA GLN A 175 -26.11 4.69 -5.15
C GLN A 175 -25.35 4.52 -3.82
N ILE A 176 -26.00 3.98 -2.79
CA ILE A 176 -25.36 3.65 -1.51
C ILE A 176 -24.18 2.72 -1.72
N ALA A 177 -24.37 1.62 -2.45
CA ALA A 177 -23.29 0.66 -2.75
C ALA A 177 -22.13 1.32 -3.52
N ALA A 178 -22.44 2.21 -4.47
CA ALA A 178 -21.41 2.95 -5.21
C ALA A 178 -20.60 3.90 -4.30
N TRP A 179 -21.25 4.60 -3.36
CA TRP A 179 -20.55 5.43 -2.38
C TRP A 179 -19.72 4.59 -1.40
N GLU A 180 -20.18 3.40 -1.01
CA GLU A 180 -19.40 2.50 -0.15
C GLU A 180 -18.09 2.07 -0.82
N GLU A 181 -18.16 1.60 -2.07
CA GLU A 181 -16.97 1.24 -2.86
C GLU A 181 -16.04 2.45 -3.05
N ASN A 182 -16.60 3.63 -3.30
CA ASN A 182 -15.79 4.84 -3.47
C ASN A 182 -15.12 5.28 -2.15
N LEU A 183 -15.83 5.24 -1.03
CA LEU A 183 -15.28 5.55 0.29
C LEU A 183 -14.13 4.62 0.66
N GLU A 184 -14.26 3.32 0.39
CA GLU A 184 -13.20 2.33 0.55
C GLU A 184 -11.94 2.71 -0.25
N ARG A 185 -12.11 3.05 -1.52
CA ARG A 185 -11.02 3.51 -2.39
C ARG A 185 -10.37 4.79 -1.86
N LEU A 186 -11.17 5.76 -1.43
CA LEU A 186 -10.68 7.04 -0.91
C LEU A 186 -9.90 6.88 0.40
N HIS A 187 -10.37 6.03 1.31
CA HIS A 187 -9.67 5.72 2.57
C HIS A 187 -8.34 5.00 2.33
N CYS A 188 -8.32 4.01 1.42
CA CYS A 188 -7.09 3.33 1.01
C CYS A 188 -6.05 4.33 0.48
N GLU A 189 -6.49 5.23 -0.41
CA GLU A 189 -5.62 6.24 -1.00
C GLU A 189 -5.10 7.24 0.05
N GLN A 190 -5.98 7.72 0.94
CA GLN A 190 -5.58 8.62 2.02
C GLN A 190 -4.57 7.96 2.95
N PHE A 191 -4.79 6.70 3.34
CA PHE A 191 -3.88 5.94 4.18
C PHE A 191 -2.50 5.81 3.52
N ARG A 192 -2.47 5.51 2.22
CA ARG A 192 -1.24 5.43 1.43
C ARG A 192 -0.47 6.76 1.43
N LEU A 193 -1.14 7.88 1.16
CA LEU A 193 -0.49 9.20 1.15
C LEU A 193 0.00 9.61 2.55
N ARG A 194 -0.73 9.25 3.61
CA ARG A 194 -0.30 9.46 5.00
C ARG A 194 0.94 8.64 5.35
N CYS A 195 1.05 7.40 4.87
CA CYS A 195 2.28 6.61 5.00
C CYS A 195 3.47 7.30 4.33
N TYR A 196 3.27 7.85 3.14
CA TYR A 196 4.32 8.57 2.40
C TYR A 196 4.76 9.83 3.13
N MET A 197 3.81 10.60 3.63
CA MET A 197 4.06 11.80 4.43
C MET A 197 4.87 11.45 5.68
N ALA A 198 4.43 10.46 6.45
CA ALA A 198 5.10 10.01 7.67
C ALA A 198 6.55 9.60 7.41
N SER A 199 6.81 8.81 6.36
CA SER A 199 8.17 8.39 6.00
C SER A 199 9.08 9.55 5.58
N LEU A 200 8.56 10.59 4.90
CA LEU A 200 9.35 11.78 4.56
C LEU A 200 9.64 12.66 5.78
N GLN A 201 8.76 12.65 6.78
CA GLN A 201 8.88 13.45 8.00
C GLN A 201 9.51 12.69 9.17
N HIS A 202 9.87 11.42 8.98
CA HIS A 202 10.35 10.53 10.05
C HIS A 202 9.34 10.39 11.21
N GLY A 203 8.05 10.48 10.89
CA GLY A 203 6.95 10.30 11.83
C GLY A 203 6.48 8.85 11.92
N GLU A 204 5.61 8.56 12.88
CA GLU A 204 4.99 7.25 13.01
C GLU A 204 4.03 6.96 11.84
N LEU A 205 4.04 5.72 11.35
CA LEU A 205 3.10 5.30 10.33
C LEU A 205 1.66 5.31 10.86
N PRO A 206 0.67 5.64 10.01
CA PRO A 206 -0.73 5.56 10.40
C PRO A 206 -1.10 4.11 10.77
N ASN A 207 -1.93 3.95 11.80
CA ASN A 207 -2.36 2.63 12.27
C ASN A 207 -3.20 1.91 11.19
N PRO A 208 -2.76 0.74 10.70
CA PRO A 208 -3.48 0.01 9.65
C PRO A 208 -4.87 -0.43 10.08
N LYS A 209 -5.11 -0.64 11.39
CA LYS A 209 -6.43 -1.02 11.92
C LYS A 209 -7.49 0.05 11.65
N VAL A 210 -7.12 1.33 11.63
CA VAL A 210 -8.06 2.43 11.31
C VAL A 210 -8.53 2.32 9.86
N CYS A 211 -7.63 1.94 8.94
CA CYS A 211 -7.97 1.68 7.55
C CYS A 211 -8.89 0.46 7.44
N VAL A 212 -8.52 -0.67 8.06
CA VAL A 212 -9.30 -1.92 8.06
C VAL A 212 -10.71 -1.77 8.66
N LEU A 213 -10.86 -0.96 9.72
CA LEU A 213 -12.16 -0.70 10.34
C LEU A 213 -13.15 -0.04 9.36
N SER A 214 -12.67 0.84 8.47
CA SER A 214 -13.51 1.42 7.40
C SER A 214 -14.02 0.36 6.41
N PHE A 215 -13.22 -0.66 6.07
CA PHE A 215 -13.65 -1.76 5.17
C PHE A 215 -14.57 -2.77 5.86
N THR A 216 -14.27 -3.14 7.12
CA THR A 216 -15.02 -4.19 7.82
C THR A 216 -16.44 -3.79 8.22
N ARG A 217 -16.73 -2.49 8.33
CA ARG A 217 -18.08 -2.00 8.58
C ARG A 217 -19.01 -2.23 7.36
N ASN A 218 -18.44 -2.30 6.15
CA ASN A 218 -19.17 -2.50 4.89
C ASN A 218 -19.33 -3.98 4.49
N HIS A 219 -18.47 -4.88 4.99
CA HIS A 219 -18.53 -6.31 4.66
C HIS A 219 -19.23 -7.19 5.71
N ARG A 220 -19.90 -6.60 6.71
CA ARG A 220 -20.86 -7.36 7.52
C ARG A 220 -22.08 -7.63 6.64
N SER A 221 -22.10 -8.82 6.04
CA SER A 221 -23.34 -9.41 5.54
C SER A 221 -24.38 -9.38 6.67
N PRO A 222 -25.62 -8.93 6.42
CA PRO A 222 -26.69 -9.18 7.37
C PRO A 222 -26.89 -10.70 7.42
N THR A 223 -26.57 -11.30 8.56
CA THR A 223 -27.03 -12.63 8.94
C THR A 223 -28.54 -12.61 9.15
#